data_AF-A0A4V1WG01-F1
#
_entry.id   AF-A0A4V1WG01-F1
#
_cell.length_a   1.000
_cell.length_b   1.000
_cell.length_c   1.000
_cell.angle_alpha   90.00
_cell.angle_beta   90.00
_cell.angle_gamma   90.00
#
_symmetry.space_group_name_H-M   'P 1'
#
loop_
_entity.id
_entity.type
_entity.pdbx_description
1 polymer ?
#
loop_
_entity_poly.entity_id
_entity_poly.type
_entity_poly.pdbx_seq_one_letter_code
_entity_poly.pdbx_strand_id
1 'polypeptide(L)' 'MKKFGIIELSAILLMTFGITYLDFDNLNFQDNYKAYIQLMIGGVLIVYILYKRSQANKRE' A
#
# COMPACT_ATOMS: atom_id res chain seq x y z
N MET A 1 9.93 -2.09 21.30
CA MET A 1 9.72 -1.65 19.91
C MET A 1 8.64 -2.53 19.29
N LYS A 2 7.51 -1.97 18.83
CA LYS A 2 6.49 -2.74 18.09
C LYS A 2 7.18 -3.32 16.86
N LYS A 3 7.22 -4.65 16.72
CA LYS A 3 7.78 -5.31 15.54
C LYS A 3 6.84 -4.99 14.37
N PHE A 4 7.29 -4.19 13.42
CA PHE A 4 6.60 -4.05 12.16
C PHE A 4 6.59 -5.41 11.46
N GLY A 5 5.40 -5.89 11.13
CA GLY A 5 5.26 -7.12 10.36
C GLY A 5 5.82 -6.91 8.95
N ILE A 6 6.39 -7.95 8.34
CA ILE A 6 6.88 -7.92 6.95
C ILE A 6 5.80 -7.35 6.02
N ILE A 7 4.54 -7.72 6.23
CA ILE A 7 3.39 -7.24 5.46
C ILE A 7 3.20 -5.72 5.56
N GLU A 8 3.38 -5.14 6.76
CA GLU A 8 3.25 -3.69 6.98
C GLU A 8 4.39 -2.94 6.26
N LEU A 9 5.61 -3.46 6.33
CA LEU A 9 6.75 -2.90 5.62
C LEU A 9 6.57 -2.99 4.10
N SER A 10 6.13 -4.15 3.58
CA SER A 10 5.85 -4.33 2.16
C SER A 10 4.76 -3.38 1.65
N ALA A 11 3.69 -3.17 2.43
CA ALA A 11 2.63 -2.24 2.06
C ALA A 11 3.16 -0.80 1.94
N ILE A 12 3.97 -0.36 2.90
CA ILE A 12 4.60 0.96 2.88
C ILE A 12 5.53 1.09 1.66
N LEU A 13 6.38 0.11 1.41
CA LEU A 13 7.31 0.15 0.28
C LEU A 13 6.59 0.19 -1.07
N LEU A 14 5.55 -0.62 -1.25
CA LEU A 14 4.73 -0.62 -2.47
C LEU A 14 4.05 0.73 -2.71
N MET A 15 3.52 1.36 -1.65
CA MET A 15 2.95 2.70 -1.76
C MET A 15 4.02 3.74 -2.10
N THR A 16 5.15 3.73 -1.39
CA THR A 16 6.23 4.68 -1.63
C THR A 16 6.75 4.58 -3.06
N PHE A 17 7.07 3.38 -3.54
CA PHE A 17 7.54 3.21 -4.92
C PHE A 17 6.44 3.49 -5.95
N GLY A 18 5.20 3.08 -5.68
CA GLY A 18 4.07 3.37 -6.57
C GLY A 18 3.84 4.87 -6.75
N ILE A 19 3.96 5.67 -5.68
CA ILE A 19 3.87 7.13 -5.74
C ILE A 19 5.10 7.70 -6.47
N THR A 20 6.31 7.26 -6.12
CA THR A 20 7.56 7.78 -6.72
C THR A 20 7.67 7.50 -8.22
N TYR A 21 7.12 6.38 -8.68
CA TYR A 21 7.14 6.01 -10.10
C TYR A 21 5.94 6.52 -10.89
N LEU A 22 4.94 7.11 -10.23
CA LEU A 22 3.81 7.70 -10.92
C LEU A 22 4.28 9.02 -11.58
N ASP A 23 4.09 9.10 -12.88
CA ASP A 23 4.25 10.35 -13.62
C ASP A 23 3.02 11.24 -13.37
N PHE A 24 3.20 12.26 -12.54
CA PHE A 24 2.13 13.20 -12.20
C PHE A 24 1.82 14.19 -13.33
N ASP A 25 2.74 14.39 -14.29
CA ASP A 25 2.53 15.27 -15.43
C ASP A 25 1.74 14.55 -16.55
N ASN A 26 1.85 13.22 -16.63
CA ASN A 26 1.09 12.37 -17.53
C ASN A 26 0.50 11.15 -16.81
N LEU A 27 -0.78 11.25 -16.40
CA LEU A 27 -1.48 10.18 -15.68
C LEU A 27 -2.04 9.06 -16.58
N ASN A 28 -1.65 8.99 -17.85
CA ASN A 28 -2.11 7.94 -18.76
C ASN A 28 -1.83 6.54 -18.16
N PHE A 29 -2.86 5.68 -18.19
CA PHE A 29 -2.78 4.33 -17.62
C PHE A 29 -1.70 3.47 -18.25
N GLN A 30 -1.53 3.55 -19.58
CA GLN A 30 -0.57 2.71 -20.29
C GLN A 30 0.87 3.04 -19.91
N ASP A 31 1.17 4.32 -19.72
CA ASP A 31 2.51 4.79 -19.36
C ASP A 31 2.83 4.53 -17.88
N ASN A 32 1.81 4.45 -17.03
CA ASN A 32 1.94 4.33 -15.58
C ASN A 32 1.46 2.99 -15.01
N TYR A 33 1.24 1.98 -15.85
CA TYR A 33 0.59 0.72 -15.42
C TYR A 33 1.30 0.07 -14.22
N LYS A 34 2.64 0.16 -14.16
CA LYS A 34 3.43 -0.38 -13.04
C LYS A 34 3.17 0.36 -11.74
N ALA A 35 3.16 1.69 -11.78
CA ALA A 35 2.86 2.54 -10.64
C ALA A 35 1.44 2.26 -10.12
N TYR A 36 0.46 2.18 -11.02
CA TYR A 36 -0.92 1.85 -10.66
C TYR A 36 -1.06 0.47 -10.02
N ILE A 37 -0.39 -0.56 -10.54
CA ILE A 37 -0.40 -1.90 -9.91
C ILE A 37 0.21 -1.85 -8.50
N GLN A 38 1.34 -1.16 -8.33
CA GLN A 38 1.99 -1.02 -7.03
C GLN A 38 1.10 -0.28 -6.02
N LEU A 39 0.47 0.82 -6.43
CA LEU A 39 -0.47 1.58 -5.62
C LEU A 39 -1.71 0.75 -5.26
N MET A 40 -2.24 -0.03 -6.20
CA MET A 40 -3.39 -0.91 -5.94
C MET A 40 -3.04 -2.00 -4.92
N ILE A 41 -1.94 -2.72 -5.10
CA ILE A 41 -1.52 -3.79 -4.17
C ILE A 41 -1.19 -3.20 -2.80
N GLY A 42 -0.44 -2.08 -2.75
CA GLY A 42 -0.12 -1.37 -1.52
C GLY A 42 -1.38 -0.90 -0.78
N GLY A 43 -2.33 -0.31 -1.51
CA GLY A 43 -3.61 0.14 -0.97
C GLY A 43 -4.44 -1.01 -0.38
N VAL A 44 -4.55 -2.13 -1.10
CA VAL A 44 -5.25 -3.33 -0.61
C VAL A 44 -4.61 -3.87 0.67
N LEU A 45 -3.27 -3.93 0.72
CA LEU A 45 -2.55 -4.37 1.92
C LEU A 45 -2.78 -3.43 3.11
N ILE A 46 -2.79 -2.11 2.89
CA ILE A 46 -3.10 -1.12 3.94
C ILE A 46 -4.51 -1.35 4.47
N VAL A 47 -5.50 -1.47 3.58
CA VAL A 47 -6.90 -1.73 3.97
C VAL A 47 -6.99 -3.02 4.78
N TYR A 48 -6.33 -4.10 4.34
CA TYR A 48 -6.28 -5.37 5.07
C TYR A 48 -5.66 -5.22 6.47
N ILE A 49 -4.53 -4.50 6.59
CA ILE A 49 -3.85 -4.26 7.87
C ILE A 49 -4.77 -3.47 8.81
N LEU A 50 -5.41 -2.41 8.31
CA LEU A 50 -6.33 -1.58 9.10
C LEU A 50 -7.56 -2.37 9.55
N TYR A 51 -8.13 -3.18 8.66
CA TYR A 51 -9.25 -4.06 9.00
C TYR A 51 -8.86 -5.08 10.07
N LYS A 52 -7.71 -5.74 9.92
CA LYS A 52 -7.20 -6.70 10.90
C LYS A 52 -6.96 -6.04 12.27
N ARG A 53 -6.37 -4.84 12.29
CA ARG A 53 -6.17 -4.06 13.53
C ARG A 53 -7.50 -3.67 14.18
N SER A 54 -8.49 -3.25 13.39
CA SER A 54 -9.82 -2.93 13.90
C SER A 54 -10.49 -4.14 14.56
N GLN A 55 -10.37 -5.33 13.96
CA GLN A 55 -10.93 -6.56 14.53
C GLN A 55 -10.20 -7.02 15.80
N ALA A 56 -8.90 -6.77 15.91
CA ALA A 56 -8.15 -7.06 17.13
C ALA A 56 -8.61 -6.16 18.29
N ASN A 57 -8.79 -4.86 18.04
CA ASN A 57 -9.24 -3.90 19.05
C ASN A 57 -10.69 -4.11 19.52
N LYS A 58 -11.55 -4.76 18.71
CA LYS A 58 -12.94 -5.09 19.10
C LYS A 58 -13.04 -6.33 20.00
N ARG A 59 -11.96 -7.09 20.16
CA ARG A 59 -11.91 -8.32 20.96
C ARG A 59 -11.36 -8.09 22.38
N GLU A 60 -10.89 -6.88 22.67
CA GLU A 60 -10.50 -6.40 24.00
C GLU A 60 -11.64 -5.59 24.63
#